data_AF-A0A3M0Z6Z0-F1
#
_entry.id   AF-A0A3M0Z6Z0-F1
#
_cell.length_a   1.000
_cell.length_b   1.000
_cell.length_c   1.000
_cell.angle_alpha   90.00
_cell.angle_beta   90.00
_cell.angle_gamma   90.00
#
_symmetry.space_group_name_H-M   'P 1'
#
loop_
_entity.id
_entity.type
_entity.pdbx_description
1 polymer ?
#
loop_
_entity_poly.entity_id
_entity_poly.type
_entity_poly.pdbx_seq_one_letter_code
_entity_poly.pdbx_strand_id
1 'polypeptide(L)'
;REVVAALAEAGVPVCAHLGLQPQAVHRLGGYRVQGRGEAAAQALVDEARALEAAGADLLLLECVPRALAARIAREAQVPVIGIGAGPHCDGQILVLHDLLGITERPPRFAADFLAGRGSVAEAVRAYVEAVREGRFPGPEHGFD
;
A
#
# COMPACT_ATOMS: atom_id res chain seq x y z
N ARG A 1 3.80 -3.99 17.70
CA ARG A 1 4.97 -4.91 17.80
C ARG A 1 4.66 -6.08 18.72
N GLU A 2 4.42 -5.88 20.02
CA GLU A 2 4.07 -6.98 20.95
C GLU A 2 2.88 -7.84 20.48
N VAL A 3 1.80 -7.21 19.99
CA VAL A 3 0.65 -7.91 19.42
C VAL A 3 1.03 -8.74 18.18
N VAL A 4 1.93 -8.23 17.34
CA VAL A 4 2.40 -8.97 16.14
C VAL A 4 3.18 -10.20 16.58
N ALA A 5 4.10 -10.04 17.54
CA ALA A 5 4.87 -11.15 18.10
C ALA A 5 3.97 -12.22 18.72
N ALA A 6 2.98 -11.82 19.53
CA ALA A 6 2.05 -12.76 20.15
C ALA A 6 1.20 -13.53 19.11
N LEU A 7 0.78 -12.86 18.03
CA LEU A 7 0.05 -13.52 16.94
C LEU A 7 0.93 -14.49 16.16
N ALA A 8 2.16 -14.08 15.85
CA ALA A 8 3.14 -14.91 15.14
C ALA A 8 3.54 -16.14 15.96
N GLU A 9 3.79 -15.98 17.27
CA GLU A 9 4.06 -17.09 18.20
C GLU A 9 2.88 -18.08 18.29
N ALA A 10 1.65 -17.58 18.15
CA ALA A 10 0.45 -18.39 18.09
C ALA A 10 0.19 -19.02 16.70
N GLY A 11 1.07 -18.79 15.72
CA GLY A 11 0.95 -19.31 14.36
C GLY A 11 -0.12 -18.61 13.51
N VAL A 12 -0.51 -17.39 13.86
CA VAL A 12 -1.46 -16.57 13.09
C VAL A 12 -0.68 -15.63 12.16
N PRO A 13 -0.77 -15.79 10.82
CA PRO A 13 -0.06 -14.91 9.90
C PRO A 13 -0.55 -13.46 9.99
N VAL A 14 0.38 -12.51 9.90
CA VAL A 14 0.11 -11.08 10.10
C VAL A 14 0.52 -10.25 8.89
N CYS A 15 -0.44 -9.51 8.32
CA CYS A 15 -0.18 -8.40 7.42
C CYS A 15 -0.14 -7.10 8.24
N ALA A 16 1.03 -6.49 8.35
CA ALA A 16 1.21 -5.26 9.11
C ALA A 16 1.04 -4.03 8.21
N HIS A 17 0.08 -3.16 8.55
CA HIS A 17 -0.26 -1.98 7.76
C HIS A 17 0.43 -0.73 8.34
N LEU A 18 1.29 -0.08 7.54
CA LEU A 18 1.98 1.17 7.84
C LEU A 18 1.63 2.30 6.87
N GLY A 19 2.06 3.51 7.21
CA GLY A 19 1.75 4.72 6.46
C GLY A 19 0.43 5.30 6.95
N LEU A 20 -0.43 5.71 6.02
CA LEU A 20 -1.76 6.20 6.35
C LEU A 20 -2.64 5.04 6.79
N GLN A 21 -2.95 4.97 8.09
CA GLN A 21 -3.90 4.00 8.61
C GLN A 21 -5.29 4.65 8.71
N PRO A 22 -6.29 4.28 7.89
CA PRO A 22 -7.60 4.94 7.87
C PRO A 22 -8.31 4.95 9.23
N GLN A 23 -8.07 3.93 10.07
CA GLN A 23 -8.59 3.84 11.44
C GLN A 23 -8.13 5.01 12.33
N ALA A 24 -7.01 5.65 11.99
CA ALA A 24 -6.44 6.79 12.70
C ALA A 24 -6.75 8.15 12.03
N VAL A 25 -7.68 8.20 11.05
CA VAL A 25 -7.93 9.40 10.22
C VAL A 25 -8.16 10.68 11.03
N HIS A 26 -8.89 10.61 12.14
CA HIS A 26 -9.13 11.79 13.00
C HIS A 26 -7.87 12.25 13.74
N ARG A 27 -7.00 11.32 14.15
CA ARG A 27 -5.71 11.65 14.77
C ARG A 27 -4.73 12.23 13.75
N LEU A 28 -4.80 11.78 12.50
CA LEU A 28 -3.95 12.23 11.40
C LEU A 28 -4.44 13.54 10.76
N GLY A 29 -5.62 14.02 11.11
CA GLY A 29 -6.21 15.23 10.53
C GLY A 29 -6.63 15.03 9.07
N GLY A 30 -7.09 13.82 8.72
CA GLY A 30 -7.55 13.44 7.39
C GLY A 30 -6.63 12.44 6.67
N TYR A 31 -6.99 12.14 5.43
CA TYR A 31 -6.20 11.28 4.54
C TYR A 31 -5.01 12.06 3.99
N ARG A 32 -3.85 11.90 4.63
CA ARG A 32 -2.61 12.62 4.29
C ARG A 32 -1.49 11.64 3.98
N VAL A 33 -0.60 12.05 3.08
CA VAL A 33 0.65 11.34 2.78
C VAL A 33 1.51 11.25 4.04
N GLN A 34 2.02 10.06 4.35
CA GLN A 34 2.87 9.79 5.52
C GLN A 34 4.34 9.63 5.12
N GLY A 35 5.26 9.87 6.04
CA GLY A 35 6.71 9.71 5.78
C GLY A 35 7.34 10.87 5.00
N ARG A 36 6.73 12.06 5.00
CA ARG A 36 7.33 13.27 4.41
C ARG A 36 8.40 13.86 5.31
N GLY A 37 9.57 14.11 4.72
CA GLY A 37 10.77 14.60 5.41
C GLY A 37 11.56 13.47 6.07
N GLU A 38 12.87 13.66 6.16
CA GLU A 38 13.84 12.61 6.56
C GLU A 38 13.48 11.92 7.89
N ALA A 39 13.10 12.68 8.92
CA ALA A 39 12.77 12.12 10.22
C ALA A 39 11.54 11.19 10.17
N ALA A 40 10.48 11.60 9.47
CA ALA A 40 9.28 10.78 9.32
C ALA A 40 9.53 9.58 8.40
N ALA A 41 10.34 9.77 7.36
CA ALA A 41 10.75 8.69 6.47
C ALA A 41 11.53 7.61 7.23
N GLN A 42 12.53 8.02 8.04
CA GLN A 42 13.31 7.08 8.82
C GLN A 42 12.47 6.37 9.89
N ALA A 43 11.55 7.09 10.56
CA ALA A 43 10.62 6.47 11.51
C ALA A 43 9.76 5.38 10.86
N LEU A 44 9.32 5.57 9.62
CA LEU A 44 8.53 4.56 8.90
C LEU A 44 9.37 3.32 8.52
N VAL A 45 10.63 3.53 8.12
CA VAL A 45 11.58 2.43 7.87
C VAL A 45 11.83 1.63 9.14
N ASP A 46 12.06 2.30 10.27
CA ASP A 46 12.32 1.65 11.55
C ASP A 46 11.09 0.89 12.05
N GLU A 47 9.88 1.42 11.84
CA GLU A 47 8.64 0.71 12.17
C GLU A 47 8.44 -0.53 11.29
N ALA A 48 8.71 -0.43 9.98
CA ALA A 48 8.61 -1.56 9.05
C ALA A 48 9.52 -2.71 9.50
N ARG A 49 10.80 -2.40 9.75
CA ARG A 49 11.80 -3.36 10.26
C ARG A 49 11.39 -3.98 11.59
N ALA A 50 10.80 -3.17 12.48
CA ALA A 50 10.41 -3.66 13.80
C ALA A 50 9.16 -4.56 13.77
N LEU A 51 8.23 -4.34 12.83
CA LEU A 51 7.07 -5.21 12.62
C LEU A 51 7.48 -6.52 11.94
N GLU A 52 8.38 -6.45 10.97
CA GLU A 52 9.01 -7.62 10.35
C GLU A 52 9.76 -8.46 11.39
N ALA A 53 10.62 -7.84 12.21
CA ALA A 53 11.33 -8.53 13.29
C ALA A 53 10.41 -9.12 14.36
N ALA A 54 9.19 -8.58 14.49
CA ALA A 54 8.15 -9.12 15.36
C ALA A 54 7.37 -10.29 14.73
N GLY A 55 7.67 -10.68 13.49
CA GLY A 55 7.05 -11.82 12.81
C GLY A 55 5.89 -11.47 11.87
N ALA A 56 5.82 -10.24 11.35
CA ALA A 56 4.88 -9.93 10.27
C ALA A 56 5.27 -10.68 8.98
N ASP A 57 4.31 -11.35 8.34
CA ASP A 57 4.51 -12.11 7.09
C ASP A 57 4.38 -11.23 5.84
N LEU A 58 3.71 -10.09 5.96
CA LEU A 58 3.48 -9.11 4.90
C LEU A 58 3.50 -7.70 5.47
N LEU A 59 3.96 -6.75 4.67
CA LEU A 59 3.80 -5.33 4.95
C LEU A 59 2.84 -4.70 3.94
N LEU A 60 1.96 -3.81 4.40
CA LEU A 60 1.13 -2.97 3.55
C LEU A 60 1.49 -1.51 3.77
N LEU A 61 1.84 -0.80 2.69
CA LEU A 61 2.17 0.63 2.72
C LEU A 61 1.05 1.43 2.05
N GLU A 62 0.43 2.34 2.80
CA GLU A 62 -0.63 3.22 2.30
C GLU A 62 -0.22 4.70 2.29
N CYS A 63 -0.40 5.37 1.15
CA CYS A 63 -0.11 6.81 0.96
C CYS A 63 1.30 7.24 1.43
N VAL A 64 2.33 6.63 0.86
CA VAL A 64 3.75 6.87 1.19
C VAL A 64 4.48 7.39 -0.06
N PRO A 65 5.44 8.33 0.05
CA PRO A 65 6.25 8.77 -1.07
C PRO A 65 6.91 7.61 -1.80
N ARG A 66 6.90 7.65 -3.13
CA ARG A 66 7.40 6.56 -4.00
C ARG A 66 8.83 6.12 -3.64
N ALA A 67 9.71 7.09 -3.40
CA ALA A 67 11.10 6.82 -3.06
C ALA A 67 11.24 6.10 -1.70
N LEU A 68 10.40 6.46 -0.73
CA LEU A 68 10.39 5.84 0.59
C LEU A 68 9.82 4.42 0.54
N ALA A 69 8.70 4.22 -0.16
CA ALA A 69 8.13 2.90 -0.35
C ALA A 69 9.11 1.96 -1.09
N ALA A 70 9.78 2.46 -2.13
CA ALA A 70 10.82 1.71 -2.85
C ALA A 70 12.03 1.36 -1.96
N ARG A 71 12.39 2.23 -1.01
CA ARG A 71 13.42 1.94 -0.01
C ARG A 71 12.97 0.81 0.91
N ILE A 72 11.78 0.90 1.48
CA ILE A 72 11.23 -0.11 2.40
C ILE A 72 11.12 -1.47 1.68
N ALA A 73 10.54 -1.51 0.48
CA ALA A 73 10.39 -2.74 -0.30
C ALA A 73 11.74 -3.41 -0.64
N ARG A 74 12.79 -2.63 -0.87
CA ARG A 74 14.13 -3.17 -1.14
C ARG A 74 14.82 -3.74 0.10
N GLU A 75 14.51 -3.21 1.27
CA GLU A 75 15.15 -3.59 2.54
C GLU A 75 14.40 -4.73 3.26
N ALA A 76 13.08 -4.84 3.07
CA ALA A 76 12.23 -5.85 3.69
C ALA A 76 12.55 -7.27 3.18
N GLN A 77 12.49 -8.28 4.07
CA GLN A 77 12.61 -9.69 3.70
C GLN A 77 11.24 -10.36 3.46
N VAL A 78 10.15 -9.63 3.70
CA VAL A 78 8.77 -10.07 3.48
C VAL A 78 8.12 -9.24 2.37
N PRO A 79 7.13 -9.80 1.63
CA PRO A 79 6.51 -9.05 0.56
C PRO A 79 5.81 -7.77 1.04
N VAL A 80 5.98 -6.70 0.26
CA VAL A 80 5.40 -5.38 0.51
C VAL A 80 4.30 -5.10 -0.51
N ILE A 81 3.10 -4.81 -0.01
CA ILE A 81 1.93 -4.46 -0.82
C ILE A 81 1.67 -2.95 -0.75
N GLY A 82 1.56 -2.30 -1.90
CA GLY A 82 1.34 -0.86 -2.00
C GLY A 82 -0.11 -0.46 -2.29
N ILE A 83 -0.53 0.67 -1.73
CA ILE A 83 -1.70 1.45 -2.18
C ILE A 83 -1.38 2.94 -2.05
N GLY A 84 -1.22 3.64 -3.17
CA GLY A 84 -0.64 4.99 -3.15
C GLY A 84 0.80 5.00 -2.61
N ALA A 85 1.57 3.94 -2.90
CA ALA A 85 2.98 3.81 -2.52
C ALA A 85 3.92 3.69 -3.73
N GLY A 86 3.39 3.84 -4.95
CA GLY A 86 4.16 3.70 -6.18
C GLY A 86 4.36 2.24 -6.65
N PRO A 87 5.04 2.05 -7.79
CA PRO A 87 5.11 0.75 -8.46
C PRO A 87 6.22 -0.17 -7.94
N HIS A 88 7.01 0.29 -6.97
CA HIS A 88 8.20 -0.43 -6.50
C HIS A 88 7.94 -1.37 -5.31
N CYS A 89 6.69 -1.48 -4.86
CA CYS A 89 6.26 -2.54 -3.94
C CYS A 89 6.09 -3.86 -4.72
N ASP A 90 6.23 -5.00 -4.04
CA ASP A 90 6.13 -6.35 -4.64
C ASP A 90 4.72 -6.67 -5.17
N GLY A 91 3.71 -6.02 -4.61
CA GLY A 91 2.33 -6.12 -5.07
C GLY A 91 1.56 -4.82 -4.84
N GLN A 92 0.31 -4.82 -5.31
CA GLN A 92 -0.57 -3.66 -5.22
C GLN A 92 -1.94 -4.11 -4.72
N ILE A 93 -2.65 -3.19 -4.06
CA ILE A 93 -4.07 -3.35 -3.72
C ILE A 93 -4.85 -2.10 -4.11
N LEU A 94 -6.13 -2.28 -4.45
CA LEU A 94 -7.11 -1.20 -4.61
C LEU A 94 -8.43 -1.63 -3.98
N VAL A 95 -9.23 -0.65 -3.57
CA VAL A 95 -10.63 -0.89 -3.21
C VAL A 95 -11.41 -1.18 -4.48
N LEU A 96 -12.24 -2.23 -4.47
CA LEU A 96 -12.98 -2.70 -5.64
C LEU A 96 -13.85 -1.59 -6.27
N HIS A 97 -14.49 -0.76 -5.46
CA HIS A 97 -15.34 0.34 -5.94
C HIS A 97 -14.55 1.41 -6.70
N ASP A 98 -13.33 1.72 -6.27
CA ASP A 98 -12.46 2.67 -6.96
C ASP A 98 -11.96 2.07 -8.29
N LEU A 99 -11.57 0.79 -8.25
CA LEU A 99 -11.14 0.03 -9.43
C LEU A 99 -12.23 -0.04 -10.52
N LEU A 100 -13.50 -0.08 -10.11
CA LEU A 100 -14.66 -0.17 -11.00
C LEU A 100 -15.31 1.18 -11.34
N GLY A 101 -14.71 2.31 -10.90
CA GLY A 101 -15.26 3.63 -11.20
C GLY A 101 -16.59 3.96 -10.50
N ILE A 102 -16.93 3.27 -9.41
CA ILE A 102 -18.19 3.48 -8.65
C ILE A 102 -18.06 4.67 -7.70
N THR A 103 -16.86 4.90 -7.16
CA THR A 103 -16.61 6.00 -6.23
C THR A 103 -16.67 7.34 -6.94
N GLU A 104 -17.56 8.25 -6.50
CA GLU A 104 -17.74 9.59 -7.11
C GLU A 104 -16.44 10.42 -7.08
N ARG A 105 -15.64 10.28 -6.02
CA ARG A 105 -14.39 11.02 -5.81
C ARG A 105 -13.30 10.05 -5.39
N PRO A 106 -12.74 9.27 -6.33
CA PRO A 106 -11.74 8.27 -6.00
C PRO A 106 -10.47 8.97 -5.51
N PRO A 107 -9.68 8.32 -4.64
CA PRO A 107 -8.39 8.84 -4.25
C PRO A 107 -7.46 8.94 -5.47
N ARG A 108 -6.53 9.91 -5.45
CA ARG A 108 -5.59 10.16 -6.56
C ARG A 108 -4.81 8.91 -7.01
N PHE A 109 -4.54 7.98 -6.10
CA PHE A 109 -3.78 6.77 -6.40
C PHE A 109 -4.59 5.66 -7.08
N ALA A 110 -5.92 5.80 -7.18
CA ALA A 110 -6.78 4.82 -7.81
C ALA A 110 -6.95 5.08 -9.32
N ALA A 111 -7.32 4.04 -10.04
CA ALA A 111 -7.65 4.09 -11.47
C ALA A 111 -8.93 3.31 -11.74
N ASP A 112 -9.78 3.84 -12.62
CA ASP A 112 -10.95 3.14 -13.15
C ASP A 112 -10.53 2.17 -14.25
N PHE A 113 -10.49 0.88 -13.93
CA PHE A 113 -10.20 -0.20 -14.86
C PHE A 113 -11.43 -0.67 -15.63
N LEU A 114 -12.64 -0.26 -15.26
CA LEU A 114 -13.88 -0.60 -15.97
C LEU A 114 -14.14 0.34 -17.15
N ALA A 115 -13.69 1.60 -17.08
CA ALA A 115 -13.79 2.56 -18.16
C ALA A 115 -13.32 1.97 -19.51
N GLY A 116 -14.21 2.00 -20.51
CA GLY A 116 -13.93 1.47 -21.84
C GLY A 116 -13.90 -0.05 -21.96
N ARG A 117 -14.32 -0.80 -20.92
CA ARG A 117 -14.42 -2.27 -20.93
C ARG A 117 -15.87 -2.74 -20.84
N GLY A 118 -16.11 -3.99 -21.25
CA GLY A 118 -17.46 -4.55 -21.33
C GLY A 118 -17.92 -5.30 -20.08
N SER A 119 -17.01 -5.61 -19.14
CA SER A 119 -17.36 -6.36 -17.94
C SER A 119 -16.41 -6.13 -16.75
N VAL A 120 -16.93 -6.39 -15.55
CA VAL A 120 -16.14 -6.41 -14.30
C VAL A 120 -14.98 -7.41 -14.39
N ALA A 121 -15.20 -8.57 -15.01
CA ALA A 121 -14.16 -9.59 -15.15
C ALA A 121 -12.99 -9.11 -16.03
N GLU A 122 -13.26 -8.33 -17.09
CA GLU A 122 -12.24 -7.70 -17.92
C GLU A 122 -11.49 -6.59 -17.17
N ALA A 123 -12.20 -5.80 -16.35
CA ALA A 123 -11.58 -4.77 -15.52
C ALA A 123 -10.59 -5.36 -14.51
N VAL A 124 -10.99 -6.42 -13.80
CA VAL A 124 -10.12 -7.12 -12.84
C VAL A 124 -8.92 -7.76 -13.54
N ARG A 125 -9.10 -8.39 -14.71
CA ARG A 125 -7.98 -8.93 -15.49
C ARG A 125 -6.99 -7.86 -15.92
N ALA A 126 -7.50 -6.73 -16.40
CA ALA A 126 -6.67 -5.60 -16.81
C ALA A 126 -5.88 -4.99 -15.65
N TYR A 127 -6.46 -4.91 -14.45
CA TYR A 127 -5.75 -4.51 -13.24
C TYR A 127 -4.60 -5.47 -12.93
N VAL A 128 -4.86 -6.78 -12.93
CA VAL A 128 -3.85 -7.80 -12.67
C VAL A 128 -2.71 -7.73 -13.69
N GLU A 129 -3.02 -7.60 -14.98
CA GLU A 129 -2.01 -7.44 -16.04
C GLU A 129 -1.18 -6.15 -15.86
N ALA A 130 -1.84 -5.02 -15.59
CA ALA A 130 -1.16 -3.74 -15.42
C ALA A 130 -0.22 -3.74 -14.20
N VAL A 131 -0.60 -4.39 -13.09
CA VAL A 131 0.28 -4.56 -11.93
C VAL A 131 1.47 -5.45 -12.26
N ARG A 132 1.24 -6.61 -12.88
CA ARG A 132 2.32 -7.56 -13.24
C ARG A 132 3.32 -6.98 -14.23
N GLU A 133 2.86 -6.13 -15.13
CA GLU A 133 3.71 -5.46 -16.12
C GLU A 133 4.34 -4.15 -15.59
N GLY A 134 4.06 -3.76 -14.34
CA GLY A 134 4.57 -2.52 -13.75
C GLY A 134 3.99 -1.25 -14.39
N ARG A 135 2.90 -1.36 -15.16
CA ARG A 135 2.18 -0.21 -15.75
C ARG A 135 1.28 0.49 -14.73
N PHE A 136 0.81 -0.23 -13.73
CA PHE A 136 0.04 0.32 -12.61
C PHE A 136 0.72 0.01 -11.27
N PRO A 137 0.84 0.99 -10.35
CA PRO A 137 0.46 2.39 -10.49
C PRO A 137 1.39 3.21 -11.40
N GLY A 138 0.81 4.09 -12.23
CA GLY A 138 1.52 5.04 -13.08
C GLY A 138 2.01 6.32 -12.36
N PRO A 139 2.76 7.22 -13.03
CA PRO A 139 3.30 8.44 -12.45
C PRO A 139 2.26 9.37 -11.78
N GLU A 140 1.05 9.43 -12.33
CA GLU A 140 -0.08 10.22 -11.87
C GLU A 140 -0.67 9.74 -10.53
N HIS A 141 -0.51 8.44 -10.24
CA HIS A 141 -1.02 7.75 -9.06
C HIS A 141 -0.08 7.79 -7.85
N GLY A 142 1.14 8.35 -8.02
CA GLY A 142 2.16 8.40 -6.99
C GLY A 142 2.19 9.70 -6.18
N PHE A 143 2.83 9.62 -5.02
CA PHE A 143 3.18 10.78 -4.18
C PHE A 143 4.70 10.95 -4.11
N ASP A 144 5.11 12.21 -3.96
CA ASP A 144 6.50 12.63 -3.74
C ASP A 144 6.63 13.30 -2.35
#